data_AF-A0A0A0EK48-F1
#
_entry.id   AF-A0A0A0EK48-F1
#
_cell.length_a   1.000
_cell.length_b   1.000
_cell.length_c   1.000
_cell.angle_alpha   90.00
_cell.angle_beta   90.00
_cell.angle_gamma   90.00
#
_symmetry.space_group_name_H-M   'P 1'
#
loop_
_entity.id
_entity.type
_entity.pdbx_description
1 polymer ?
#
loop_
_entity_poly.entity_id
_entity_poly.type
_entity_poly.pdbx_seq_one_letter_code
_entity_poly.pdbx_strand_id
1 'polypeptide(L)'
;MNWLLIANNVSSAVVILACWWLAHINGRSRPPGRAIAAGYALIGISVLFTLVIRNLAIGGAPVVPWLIVVTKGLLAVTFLLTIYRRAKLGDR
;
A
#
# COMPACT_ATOMS: atom_id res chain seq x y z
N MET A 1 -5.47 -26.33 9.00
CA MET A 1 -5.70 -25.09 8.22
C MET A 1 -4.96 -23.95 8.91
N ASN A 2 -4.06 -23.25 8.23
CA ASN A 2 -3.37 -22.10 8.84
C ASN A 2 -4.26 -20.85 8.72
N TRP A 3 -5.16 -20.67 9.69
CA TRP A 3 -6.12 -19.55 9.70
C TRP A 3 -5.44 -18.17 9.58
N LEU A 4 -4.25 -18.02 10.16
CA LEU A 4 -3.47 -16.79 10.06
C LEU A 4 -3.02 -16.52 8.62
N LEU A 5 -2.60 -17.54 7.87
CA LEU A 5 -2.21 -17.38 6.46
C LEU A 5 -3.40 -16.94 5.60
N ILE A 6 -4.58 -17.54 5.82
CA ILE A 6 -5.80 -17.18 5.11
C ILE A 6 -6.17 -15.72 5.40
N ALA A 7 -6.22 -15.32 6.67
CA ALA A 7 -6.55 -13.95 7.06
C ALA A 7 -5.60 -12.93 6.44
N ASN A 8 -4.31 -13.26 6.37
CA ASN A 8 -3.30 -12.42 5.74
C ASN A 8 -3.48 -12.31 4.22
N ASN A 9 -3.83 -13.40 3.53
CA ASN A 9 -4.06 -13.39 2.09
C ASN A 9 -5.30 -12.57 1.73
N VAL A 10 -6.41 -12.77 2.47
CA VAL A 10 -7.65 -12.02 2.27
C VAL A 10 -7.46 -10.53 2.54
N SER A 11 -6.86 -10.16 3.68
CA SER A 11 -6.60 -8.75 4.00
C SER A 11 -5.64 -8.09 3.01
N SER A 12 -4.62 -8.80 2.51
CA SER A 12 -3.73 -8.29 1.47
C SER A 12 -4.49 -8.00 0.17
N ALA A 13 -5.36 -8.90 -0.28
CA ALA A 13 -6.19 -8.69 -1.47
C ALA A 13 -7.08 -7.45 -1.34
N VAL A 14 -7.73 -7.28 -0.18
CA VAL A 14 -8.55 -6.10 0.12
C VAL A 14 -7.71 -4.82 0.06
N VAL A 15 -6.52 -4.80 0.67
CA VAL A 15 -5.62 -3.63 0.65
C VAL A 15 -5.14 -3.31 -0.76
N ILE A 16 -4.77 -4.32 -1.56
CA ILE A 16 -4.34 -4.15 -2.96
C ILE A 16 -5.45 -3.51 -3.80
N LEU A 17 -6.68 -4.01 -3.70
CA LEU A 17 -7.84 -3.46 -4.42
C LEU A 17 -8.17 -2.04 -3.98
N ALA A 18 -8.13 -1.76 -2.67
CA ALA A 18 -8.34 -0.42 -2.15
C ALA A 18 -7.27 0.56 -2.65
N CYS A 19 -6.00 0.17 -2.62
CA CYS A 19 -4.89 0.98 -3.12
C CYS A 19 -4.99 1.23 -4.63
N TRP A 20 -5.37 0.21 -5.41
CA TRP A 20 -5.61 0.36 -6.85
C TRP A 20 -6.72 1.38 -7.13
N TRP A 21 -7.85 1.27 -6.44
CA TRP A 21 -8.97 2.20 -6.58
C TRP A 21 -8.58 3.63 -6.18
N LEU A 22 -7.90 3.80 -5.05
CA LEU A 22 -7.42 5.10 -4.56
C LEU A 22 -6.40 5.74 -5.50
N ALA A 23 -5.53 4.93 -6.12
CA ALA A 23 -4.59 5.40 -7.13
C ALA A 23 -5.32 5.97 -8.35
N HIS A 24 -6.38 5.31 -8.83
CA HIS A 24 -7.20 5.81 -9.96
C HIS A 24 -7.92 7.11 -9.63
N ILE A 25 -8.54 7.21 -8.44
CA ILE A 25 -9.21 8.44 -7.99
C ILE A 25 -8.22 9.61 -7.93
N ASN A 26 -7.04 9.38 -7.34
CA ASN A 26 -6.06 10.44 -7.15
C ASN A 26 -5.25 10.74 -8.42
N GLY A 27 -5.18 9.81 -9.38
CA GLY A 27 -4.43 9.99 -10.63
C GLY A 27 -4.97 11.11 -11.51
N ARG A 28 -6.27 11.41 -11.41
CA ARG A 28 -6.94 12.52 -12.13
C ARG A 28 -7.04 13.81 -11.32
N SER A 29 -6.57 13.82 -10.07
CA SER A 29 -6.70 14.98 -9.17
C SER A 29 -5.65 16.07 -9.43
N ARG A 30 -5.99 17.31 -9.08
CA ARG A 30 -5.04 18.45 -9.03
C ARG A 30 -3.82 18.13 -8.13
N PRO A 31 -2.64 18.71 -8.42
CA PRO A 31 -1.44 18.44 -7.64
C PRO A 31 -1.66 18.74 -6.14
N PRO A 32 -1.15 17.90 -5.21
CA PRO A 32 -0.24 16.77 -5.39
C PRO A 32 -0.93 15.40 -5.64
N GLY A 33 -2.14 15.37 -6.22
CA GLY A 33 -2.91 14.15 -6.45
C GLY A 33 -2.15 13.01 -7.14
N ARG A 34 -1.32 13.31 -8.15
CA ARG A 34 -0.49 12.30 -8.83
C ARG A 34 0.56 11.65 -7.92
N ALA A 35 1.16 12.41 -7.00
CA ALA A 35 2.12 11.86 -6.04
C ALA A 35 1.42 10.95 -5.02
N ILE A 36 0.23 11.35 -4.57
CA ILE A 36 -0.63 10.52 -3.70
C ILE A 36 -1.03 9.21 -4.41
N ALA A 37 -1.40 9.30 -5.70
CA ALA A 37 -1.72 8.13 -6.51
C ALA A 37 -0.54 7.16 -6.64
N ALA A 38 0.66 7.69 -6.89
CA ALA A 38 1.89 6.90 -6.92
C ALA A 38 2.17 6.24 -5.56
N GLY A 39 1.94 6.95 -4.45
CA GLY A 39 2.05 6.41 -3.09
C GLY A 39 1.14 5.20 -2.88
N TYR A 40 -0.14 5.31 -3.22
CA TYR A 40 -1.08 4.18 -3.14
C TYR A 40 -0.67 3.02 -4.05
N ALA A 41 -0.20 3.28 -5.27
CA ALA A 41 0.28 2.23 -6.16
C ALA A 41 1.47 1.46 -5.56
N LEU A 42 2.45 2.18 -5.00
CA LEU A 42 3.62 1.57 -4.35
C LEU A 42 3.25 0.75 -3.11
N ILE A 43 2.30 1.22 -2.30
CA ILE A 43 1.77 0.45 -1.16
C ILE A 43 1.14 -0.86 -1.65
N GLY A 44 0.27 -0.79 -2.67
CA GLY A 44 -0.38 -1.96 -3.25
C GLY A 44 0.63 -2.99 -3.78
N ILE A 45 1.66 -2.53 -4.51
CA ILE A 45 2.74 -3.38 -5.01
C ILE A 45 3.53 -4.03 -3.85
N SER A 46 3.87 -3.25 -2.82
CA SER A 46 4.60 -3.75 -1.64
C SER A 46 3.82 -4.85 -0.92
N VAL A 47 2.51 -4.68 -0.74
CA VAL A 47 1.64 -5.70 -0.13
C VAL A 47 1.52 -6.94 -1.02
N LEU A 48 1.35 -6.77 -2.34
CA LEU A 48 1.32 -7.88 -3.30
C LEU A 48 2.61 -8.70 -3.24
N PHE A 49 3.76 -8.04 -3.25
CA PHE A 49 5.06 -8.72 -3.17
C PHE A 49 5.23 -9.47 -1.84
N THR A 50 4.79 -8.87 -0.73
CA THR A 50 4.79 -9.51 0.59
C THR A 50 3.91 -10.76 0.63
N LEU A 51 2.74 -10.72 -0.02
CA LEU A 51 1.85 -11.88 -0.15
C LEU A 51 2.51 -13.00 -0.95
N VAL A 52 3.09 -12.68 -2.10
CA VAL A 52 3.72 -13.66 -2.99
C VAL A 52 4.88 -14.35 -2.28
N ILE A 53 5.81 -13.59 -1.68
CA ILE A 53 6.97 -14.15 -0.98
C ILE A 53 6.56 -15.06 0.18
N ARG A 54 5.52 -14.66 0.92
CA ARG A 54 5.01 -15.45 2.04
C ARG A 54 4.39 -16.77 1.61
N ASN A 55 3.68 -16.81 0.48
CA ASN A 55 3.04 -18.02 -0.02
C ASN A 55 4.03 -18.94 -0.75
N LEU A 56 5.04 -18.39 -1.43
CA LEU A 56 6.05 -19.17 -2.14
C LEU A 56 7.21 -19.62 -1.23
N ALA A 57 7.24 -19.20 0.02
CA ALA A 57 8.35 -19.46 0.97
C ALA A 57 9.73 -19.12 0.39
N ILE A 58 9.80 -18.13 -0.51
CA ILE A 58 11.04 -17.72 -1.17
C ILE A 58 11.82 -16.81 -0.21
N GLY A 59 12.85 -17.35 0.43
CA GLY A 59 13.84 -16.56 1.18
C GLY A 59 14.31 -17.20 2.48
N GLY A 60 15.62 -17.50 2.57
CA GLY A 60 16.29 -18.04 3.76
C GLY A 60 16.64 -17.00 4.86
N ALA A 61 15.92 -15.88 4.94
CA ALA A 61 16.17 -14.74 5.83
C ALA A 61 14.83 -14.02 6.16
N PRO A 62 14.75 -13.08 7.13
CA PRO A 62 13.49 -12.40 7.49
C PRO A 62 13.06 -11.35 6.44
N VAL A 63 12.86 -11.78 5.19
CA VAL A 63 12.46 -10.93 4.05
C VAL A 63 11.06 -10.34 4.28
N VAL A 64 10.10 -11.15 4.73
CA VAL A 64 8.72 -10.70 4.98
C VAL A 64 8.65 -9.58 6.02
N PRO A 65 9.31 -9.66 7.20
CA PRO A 65 9.41 -8.54 8.14
C PRO A 65 9.93 -7.24 7.53
N TRP A 66 11.00 -7.29 6.72
CA TRP A 66 11.55 -6.08 6.08
C TRP A 66 10.60 -5.47 5.05
N LEU A 67 9.88 -6.30 4.29
CA LEU A 67 8.86 -5.79 3.37
C LEU A 67 7.75 -5.04 4.11
N ILE A 68 7.34 -5.52 5.29
CA ILE A 68 6.37 -4.83 6.14
C ILE A 68 6.89 -3.46 6.59
N VAL A 69 8.19 -3.34 6.92
CA VAL A 69 8.81 -2.04 7.25
C VAL A 69 8.73 -1.08 6.06
N VAL A 70 9.04 -1.55 4.85
CA VAL A 70 8.91 -0.76 3.62
C VAL A 70 7.46 -0.30 3.41
N THR A 71 6.48 -1.20 3.57
CA THR A 71 5.05 -0.84 3.45
C THR A 71 4.66 0.27 4.43
N LYS A 72 5.13 0.21 5.68
CA LYS A 72 4.88 1.25 6.70
C LYS A 72 5.48 2.60 6.30
N GLY A 73 6.70 2.61 5.75
CA GLY A 73 7.34 3.82 5.23
C GLY A 73 6.52 4.45 4.10
N LEU A 74 6.09 3.65 3.12
CA LEU A 74 5.24 4.10 2.02
C LEU A 74 3.89 4.64 2.50
N LEU A 75 3.27 3.96 3.47
CA LEU A 75 2.05 4.41 4.13
C LEU A 75 2.22 5.77 4.80
N ALA A 76 3.28 5.95 5.59
CA ALA A 76 3.56 7.20 6.28
C ALA A 76 3.70 8.37 5.29
N VAL A 77 4.49 8.20 4.23
CA VAL A 77 4.67 9.22 3.19
C VAL A 77 3.35 9.55 2.49
N THR A 78 2.58 8.52 2.12
CA THR A 78 1.29 8.71 1.41
C THR A 78 0.26 9.41 2.29
N PHE A 79 0.22 9.09 3.58
CA PHE A 79 -0.65 9.76 4.56
C PHE A 79 -0.23 11.20 4.80
N LEU A 80 1.07 11.49 4.94
CA LEU A 80 1.54 12.87 5.07
C LEU A 80 1.16 13.73 3.85
N LEU A 81 1.31 13.20 2.64
CA LEU A 81 0.87 13.89 1.42
C LEU A 81 -0.65 14.11 1.38
N THR A 82 -1.42 13.12 1.84
CA THR A 82 -2.88 13.21 1.90
C THR A 82 -3.33 14.25 2.94
N ILE A 83 -2.72 14.26 4.12
CA ILE A 83 -2.96 15.24 5.18
C ILE A 83 -2.60 16.64 4.69
N TYR A 84 -1.42 16.81 4.08
CA TYR A 84 -0.98 18.09 3.54
C TYR A 84 -1.96 18.63 2.49
N ARG A 85 -2.42 17.78 1.57
CA ARG A 85 -3.42 18.16 0.56
C ARG A 85 -4.71 18.63 1.22
N ARG A 86 -5.25 17.86 2.17
CA ARG A 86 -6.48 18.24 2.90
C ARG A 86 -6.32 19.55 3.68
N ALA A 87 -5.21 19.70 4.39
CA ALA A 87 -4.97 20.86 5.27
C ALA A 87 -4.73 22.17 4.49
N LYS A 88 -4.02 22.12 3.36
CA LYS A 88 -3.58 23.33 2.65
C LYS A 88 -4.38 23.65 1.39
N LEU A 89 -4.89 22.64 0.70
CA LEU A 89 -5.58 22.82 -0.59
C LEU A 89 -7.09 22.64 -0.48
N GLY A 90 -7.58 22.08 0.64
CA GLY A 90 -8.99 21.74 0.84
C GLY A 90 -9.45 20.60 -0.08
N ASP A 91 -10.69 20.16 0.13
CA ASP A 91 -11.33 19.09 -0.67
C ASP A 91 -11.95 19.61 -2.00
N ARG A 92 -11.47 20.74 -2.54
CA ARG A 92 -12.07 21.44 -3.70
C ARG A 92 -11.38 21.19 -5.05
#